data_AF-A0A1C5T109-F1
#
_entry.id   AF-A0A1C5T109-F1
#
_cell.length_a   1.000
_cell.length_b   1.000
_cell.length_c   1.000
_cell.angle_alpha   90.00
_cell.angle_beta   90.00
_cell.angle_gamma   90.00
#
_symmetry.space_group_name_H-M   'P 1'
#
loop_
_entity.id
_entity.type
_entity.pdbx_description
1 polymer ?
#
loop_
_entity_poly.entity_id
_entity_poly.type
_entity_poly.pdbx_seq_one_letter_code
_entity_poly.pdbx_strand_id
1 'polypeptide(L)'
;MKKNILILAALIAVVLAVPFLIIKADEAIQIKNAEFKEKQNNVCYEKAGECMDAGEYDEAIELLEKLPGNYEDAEYIIRYAKFCKAVQNEEGIEELHKLIWNFPKEDKYSGKYAEEMKRVKEDTEVQYEKYMAQKEKEEEEKMRKKDEPYKGMKEKYINITLLGRAKEKRTEHYWRDTPGKRTQDIQYRYMWYNSNGTKKFMAVCRNGRVSSVVEFVPSTASRKNSYSGNTSRNNTRKDMYDVQDYDDPEDFYYDHADEFDDIQDAEDYWEEAQ
;
A
#
# COMPACT_ATOMS: atom_id res chain seq x y z
N MET A 1 -5.97 68.47 53.18
CA MET A 1 -6.32 67.99 51.82
C MET A 1 -5.09 67.61 50.98
N LYS A 2 -4.11 68.49 50.73
CA LYS A 2 -2.92 68.17 49.88
C LYS A 2 -2.10 66.94 50.32
N LYS A 3 -1.82 66.76 51.63
CA LYS A 3 -1.08 65.58 52.14
C LYS A 3 -1.82 64.26 51.92
N ASN A 4 -3.14 64.24 52.10
CA ASN A 4 -3.95 63.02 51.93
C ASN A 4 -4.04 62.60 50.45
N ILE A 5 -4.11 63.57 49.53
CA ILE A 5 -4.07 63.31 48.08
C ILE A 5 -2.71 62.75 47.66
N LEU A 6 -1.62 63.26 48.25
CA LEU A 6 -0.26 62.78 47.99
C LEU A 6 -0.04 61.34 48.48
N ILE A 7 -0.56 61.00 49.66
CA ILE A 7 -0.52 59.64 50.21
C ILE A 7 -1.34 58.68 49.35
N LEU A 8 -2.53 59.11 48.90
CA LEU A 8 -3.39 58.29 48.03
C LEU A 8 -2.75 58.03 46.67
N ALA A 9 -2.14 59.05 46.05
CA ALA A 9 -1.41 58.90 44.79
C ALA A 9 -0.20 57.97 44.93
N ALA A 10 0.54 58.05 46.04
CA ALA A 10 1.65 57.14 46.33
C ALA A 10 1.19 55.69 46.51
N LEU A 11 0.07 55.47 47.20
CA LEU A 11 -0.51 54.12 47.37
C LEU A 11 -0.96 53.52 46.04
N ILE A 12 -1.63 54.31 45.18
CA ILE A 12 -2.04 53.86 43.84
C ILE A 12 -0.81 53.50 42.98
N ALA A 13 0.24 54.33 43.03
CA ALA A 13 1.48 54.05 42.29
C ALA A 13 2.14 52.73 42.74
N VAL A 14 2.17 52.44 44.04
CA VAL A 14 2.71 51.18 44.57
C VAL A 14 1.86 49.98 44.16
N VAL A 15 0.52 50.11 44.23
CA VAL A 15 -0.42 49.04 43.85
C VAL A 15 -0.31 48.70 42.36
N LEU A 16 0.04 49.65 41.50
CA LEU A 16 0.24 49.40 40.07
C LEU A 16 1.67 48.92 39.74
N ALA A 17 2.69 49.44 40.43
CA ALA A 17 4.09 49.13 40.13
C ALA A 17 4.49 47.70 40.55
N VAL A 18 3.99 47.20 41.68
CA VAL A 18 4.37 45.87 42.18
C VAL A 18 3.88 44.74 41.26
N PRO A 19 2.61 44.69 40.82
CA PRO A 19 2.16 43.70 39.83
C PRO A 19 2.91 43.79 38.51
N PHE A 20 3.21 45.01 38.04
CA PHE A 20 3.98 45.20 36.80
C PHE A 20 5.39 44.60 36.90
N LEU A 21 6.07 44.75 38.04
CA LEU A 21 7.38 44.15 38.27
C LEU A 21 7.32 42.62 38.36
N ILE A 22 6.27 42.06 38.97
CA ILE A 22 6.06 40.60 39.02
C ILE A 22 5.85 40.04 37.61
N ILE A 23 5.01 40.68 36.80
CA ILE A 23 4.77 40.28 35.40
C ILE A 23 6.09 40.32 34.60
N LYS A 24 6.88 41.40 34.74
CA LYS A 24 8.18 41.52 34.06
C LYS A 24 9.19 40.46 34.51
N ALA A 25 9.18 40.08 35.78
CA ALA A 25 10.04 39.02 36.29
C ALA A 25 9.63 37.65 35.74
N ASP A 26 8.33 37.35 35.66
CA ASP A 26 7.83 36.10 35.09
C ASP A 26 8.13 36.00 33.58
N GLU A 27 7.90 37.08 32.82
CA GLU A 27 8.31 37.20 31.41
C GLU A 27 9.80 36.90 31.21
N ALA A 28 10.67 37.46 32.06
CA ALA A 28 12.11 37.23 31.99
C ALA A 28 12.52 35.78 32.32
N ILE A 29 11.82 35.13 33.25
CA ILE A 29 12.03 33.70 33.58
C ILE A 29 11.60 32.82 32.40
N GLN A 30 10.44 33.11 31.81
CA GLN A 30 9.93 32.41 30.63
C GLN A 30 10.91 32.50 29.45
N ILE A 31 11.44 33.70 29.17
CA ILE A 31 12.44 33.92 28.11
C ILE A 31 13.71 33.10 28.38
N LYS A 32 14.26 33.16 29.60
CA LYS A 32 15.45 32.37 29.96
C LYS A 32 15.22 30.87 29.86
N ASN A 33 14.03 30.39 30.24
CA ASN A 33 13.67 28.98 30.12
C ASN A 33 13.55 28.55 28.65
N ALA A 34 13.00 29.42 27.79
CA ALA A 34 12.93 29.17 26.36
C ALA A 34 14.33 29.12 25.72
N GLU A 35 15.20 30.08 26.02
CA GLU A 35 16.59 30.10 25.56
C GLU A 35 17.38 28.87 26.03
N PHE A 36 17.15 28.44 27.28
CA PHE A 36 17.79 27.23 27.81
C PHE A 36 17.33 25.97 27.06
N LYS A 37 16.02 25.84 26.82
CA LYS A 37 15.45 24.73 26.04
C LYS A 37 15.98 24.72 24.60
N GLU A 38 16.05 25.87 23.95
CA GLU A 38 16.60 25.99 22.60
C GLU A 38 18.06 25.53 22.53
N LYS A 39 18.90 25.97 23.49
CA LYS A 39 20.28 25.47 23.59
C LYS A 39 20.33 23.97 23.79
N GLN A 40 19.46 23.42 24.62
CA GLN A 40 19.40 21.99 24.88
C GLN A 40 18.97 21.20 23.63
N ASN A 41 18.01 21.72 22.87
CA ASN A 41 17.56 21.14 21.60
C ASN A 41 18.66 21.17 20.54
N ASN A 42 19.42 22.26 20.44
CA ASN A 42 20.56 22.33 19.51
C ASN A 42 21.63 21.27 19.83
N VAL A 43 21.96 21.08 21.12
CA VAL A 43 22.86 20.00 21.55
C VAL A 43 22.30 18.62 21.22
N CYS A 44 20.98 18.42 21.38
CA CYS A 44 20.32 17.18 21.02
C CYS A 44 20.39 16.89 19.52
N TYR A 45 20.19 17.92 18.69
CA TYR A 45 20.28 17.83 17.24
C TYR A 45 21.70 17.51 16.76
N GLU A 46 22.72 18.16 17.33
CA GLU A 46 24.13 17.86 17.01
C GLU A 46 24.48 16.42 17.35
N LYS A 47 24.11 15.94 18.55
CA LYS A 47 24.32 14.55 18.97
C LYS A 47 23.61 13.54 18.07
N ALA A 48 22.39 13.84 17.63
CA ALA A 48 21.71 12.98 16.67
C ALA A 48 22.51 12.86 15.36
N GLY A 49 23.13 13.95 14.90
CA GLY A 49 24.03 13.93 13.75
C GLY A 49 25.27 13.05 13.98
N GLU A 50 25.85 13.08 15.18
CA GLU A 50 26.98 12.21 15.56
C GLU A 50 26.57 10.73 15.58
N CYS A 51 25.41 10.40 16.17
CA CYS A 51 24.87 9.03 16.16
C CYS A 51 24.58 8.54 14.74
N MET A 52 24.06 9.40 13.86
CA MET A 52 23.87 9.08 12.44
C MET A 52 25.18 8.71 11.75
N ASP A 53 26.24 9.49 11.97
CA ASP A 53 27.57 9.23 11.40
C ASP A 53 28.21 7.96 11.99
N ALA A 54 27.90 7.63 13.24
CA ALA A 54 28.39 6.43 13.93
C ALA A 54 27.62 5.15 13.56
N GLY A 55 26.49 5.26 12.86
CA GLY A 55 25.60 4.13 12.56
C GLY A 55 24.70 3.72 13.74
N GLU A 56 24.56 4.56 14.75
CA GLU A 56 23.70 4.36 15.91
C GLU A 56 22.30 4.93 15.63
N TYR A 57 21.62 4.34 14.63
CA TYR A 57 20.39 4.92 14.08
C TYR A 57 19.22 4.96 15.06
N ASP A 58 19.12 3.99 15.97
CA ASP A 58 18.08 3.98 17.01
C ASP A 58 18.22 5.18 17.96
N GLU A 59 19.45 5.46 18.40
CA GLU A 59 19.75 6.60 19.26
C GLU A 59 19.52 7.93 18.51
N ALA A 60 19.93 8.00 17.25
CA ALA A 60 19.68 9.16 16.40
C ALA A 60 18.18 9.47 16.25
N ILE A 61 17.36 8.44 15.99
CA ILE A 61 15.90 8.59 15.87
C ILE A 61 15.30 9.07 17.19
N GLU A 62 15.67 8.46 18.32
CA GLU A 62 15.13 8.84 19.64
C GLU A 62 15.48 10.30 20.00
N LEU A 63 16.69 10.76 19.65
CA LEU A 63 17.11 12.14 19.86
C LEU A 63 16.35 13.13 18.96
N LEU A 64 16.11 12.77 17.70
CA LEU A 64 15.40 13.64 16.75
C LEU A 64 13.90 13.73 17.04
N GLU A 65 13.26 12.65 17.49
CA GLU A 65 11.82 12.62 17.85
C GLU A 65 11.50 13.49 19.08
N LYS A 66 12.48 13.75 19.94
CA LYS A 66 12.34 14.66 21.10
C LYS A 66 12.38 16.13 20.72
N LEU A 67 12.83 16.47 19.50
CA LEU A 67 12.93 17.85 19.07
C LEU A 67 11.56 18.46 18.76
N PRO A 68 11.37 19.77 19.02
CA PRO A 68 10.16 20.45 18.61
C PRO A 68 10.04 20.50 17.08
N GLY A 69 8.80 20.58 16.57
CA GLY A 69 8.52 20.55 15.13
C GLY A 69 9.04 21.74 14.30
N ASN A 70 9.76 22.70 14.91
CA ASN A 70 10.47 23.76 14.19
C ASN A 70 11.80 23.28 13.58
N TYR A 71 12.27 22.07 13.91
CA TYR A 71 13.36 21.39 13.22
C TYR A 71 12.80 20.59 12.04
N GLU A 72 12.34 21.27 10.98
CA GLU A 72 11.76 20.62 9.79
C GLU A 72 12.70 19.56 9.19
N ASP A 73 14.01 19.81 9.25
CA ASP A 73 15.05 18.87 8.82
C ASP A 73 15.10 17.58 9.64
N ALA A 74 14.69 17.61 10.93
CA ALA A 74 14.75 16.43 11.79
C ALA A 74 13.85 15.30 11.27
N GLU A 75 12.68 15.63 10.74
CA GLU A 75 11.78 14.62 10.17
C GLU A 75 12.42 13.92 8.96
N TYR A 76 13.09 14.66 8.09
CA TYR A 76 13.80 14.09 6.94
C TYR A 76 14.96 13.20 7.38
N ILE A 77 15.74 13.65 8.37
CA ILE A 77 16.85 12.86 8.93
C ILE A 77 16.32 11.58 9.57
N ILE A 78 15.20 11.61 10.30
CA ILE A 78 14.56 10.41 10.86
C ILE A 78 14.20 9.41 9.75
N ARG A 79 13.63 9.87 8.63
CA ARG A 79 13.26 8.98 7.50
C ARG A 79 14.49 8.31 6.89
N TYR A 80 15.60 9.03 6.76
CA TYR A 80 16.86 8.45 6.30
C TYR A 80 17.50 7.52 7.33
N ALA A 81 17.46 7.85 8.61
CA ALA A 81 17.91 6.98 9.70
C ALA A 81 17.19 5.63 9.68
N LYS A 82 15.86 5.64 9.48
CA LYS A 82 15.04 4.42 9.33
C LYS A 82 15.46 3.58 8.13
N PHE A 83 15.77 4.22 7.00
CA PHE A 83 16.33 3.53 5.83
C PHE A 83 17.69 2.90 6.15
N CYS A 84 18.63 3.65 6.72
CA CYS A 84 19.97 3.13 7.05
C CYS A 84 19.91 1.99 8.07
N LYS A 85 19.02 2.09 9.07
CA LYS A 85 18.73 1.01 10.01
C LYS A 85 18.22 -0.25 9.29
N ALA A 86 17.29 -0.11 8.35
CA ALA A 86 16.79 -1.24 7.57
C ALA A 86 17.90 -1.89 6.73
N VAL A 87 18.79 -1.10 6.15
CA VAL A 87 19.98 -1.60 5.44
C VAL A 87 20.93 -2.35 6.39
N GLN A 88 21.18 -1.81 7.58
CA GLN A 88 22.02 -2.45 8.60
C GLN A 88 21.43 -3.77 9.11
N ASN A 89 20.10 -3.87 9.15
CA ASN A 89 19.36 -5.08 9.51
C ASN A 89 19.21 -6.08 8.36
N GLU A 90 19.78 -5.80 7.18
CA GLU A 90 19.69 -6.63 5.98
C GLU A 90 18.23 -6.88 5.52
N GLU A 91 17.36 -5.87 5.69
CA GLU A 91 15.98 -5.94 5.24
C GLU A 91 15.87 -6.10 3.71
N GLY A 92 14.80 -6.75 3.26
CA GLY A 92 14.58 -7.03 1.84
C GLY A 92 14.35 -5.76 1.00
N ILE A 93 14.66 -5.84 -0.29
CA ILE A 93 14.54 -4.71 -1.24
C ILE A 93 13.12 -4.13 -1.32
N GLU A 94 12.08 -4.95 -1.11
CA GLU A 94 10.70 -4.49 -1.06
C GLU A 94 10.47 -3.50 0.09
N GLU A 95 11.08 -3.73 1.26
CA GLU A 95 10.95 -2.86 2.43
C GLU A 95 11.78 -1.58 2.26
N LEU A 96 13.01 -1.70 1.75
CA LEU A 96 13.85 -0.56 1.41
C LEU A 96 13.15 0.37 0.41
N HIS A 97 12.50 -0.20 -0.62
CA HIS A 97 11.74 0.56 -1.61
C HIS A 97 10.54 1.32 -1.00
N LYS A 98 9.86 0.76 0.00
CA LYS A 98 8.78 1.48 0.72
C LYS A 98 9.33 2.65 1.54
N LEU A 99 10.48 2.48 2.18
CA LEU A 99 11.07 3.53 3.01
C LEU A 99 11.46 4.77 2.19
N ILE A 100 12.01 4.58 0.98
CA ILE A 100 12.38 5.69 0.09
C ILE A 100 11.18 6.46 -0.46
N TRP A 101 9.96 5.88 -0.48
CA TRP A 101 8.75 6.63 -0.89
C TRP A 101 8.45 7.80 0.04
N ASN A 102 8.85 7.68 1.30
CA ASN A 102 8.68 8.72 2.28
C ASN A 102 9.78 9.79 2.20
N PHE A 103 10.81 9.64 1.35
CA PHE A 103 11.88 10.63 1.31
C PHE A 103 11.37 12.02 0.87
N PRO A 104 12.01 13.10 1.34
CA PRO A 104 11.70 14.44 0.86
C PRO A 104 11.85 14.52 -0.66
N LYS A 105 11.09 15.43 -1.27
CA LYS A 105 11.38 15.86 -2.65
C LYS A 105 12.72 16.59 -2.67
N GLU A 106 13.43 16.52 -3.80
CA GLU A 106 14.78 17.08 -3.92
C GLU A 106 14.87 18.59 -3.58
N ASP A 107 13.79 19.34 -3.80
CA ASP A 107 13.70 20.77 -3.51
C ASP A 107 13.36 21.08 -2.04
N LYS A 108 13.00 20.07 -1.24
CA LYS A 108 12.49 20.24 0.13
C LYS A 108 13.54 20.07 1.21
N TYR A 109 14.62 19.35 0.93
CA TYR A 109 15.67 19.10 1.90
C TYR A 109 17.04 19.36 1.27
N SER A 110 17.80 20.25 1.89
CA SER A 110 19.16 20.62 1.47
C SER A 110 20.19 20.43 2.57
N GLY A 111 19.83 19.66 3.61
CA GLY A 111 20.70 19.36 4.72
C GLY A 111 21.82 18.37 4.37
N LYS A 112 22.60 18.01 5.39
CA LYS A 112 23.84 17.21 5.28
C LYS A 112 23.66 15.91 4.46
N TYR A 113 22.54 15.22 4.62
CA TYR A 113 22.29 13.91 4.01
C TYR A 113 21.53 13.98 2.68
N ALA A 114 21.24 15.17 2.14
CA ALA A 114 20.37 15.32 0.96
C ALA A 114 20.92 14.57 -0.28
N GLU A 115 22.22 14.71 -0.54
CA GLU A 115 22.89 14.03 -1.66
C GLU A 115 22.92 12.51 -1.49
N GLU A 116 23.11 12.03 -0.26
CA GLU A 116 23.10 10.59 0.05
C GLU A 116 21.70 10.02 -0.11
N MET A 117 20.67 10.68 0.43
CA MET A 117 19.26 10.31 0.25
C MET A 117 18.89 10.19 -1.22
N LYS A 118 19.34 11.13 -2.07
CA LYS A 118 19.12 11.08 -3.51
C LYS A 118 19.76 9.85 -4.14
N ARG A 119 21.04 9.60 -3.85
CA ARG A 119 21.77 8.45 -4.40
C ARG A 119 21.16 7.12 -3.97
N VAL A 120 20.83 6.96 -2.68
CA VAL A 120 20.24 5.69 -2.20
C VAL A 120 18.85 5.49 -2.77
N LYS A 121 18.08 6.56 -3.00
CA LYS A 121 16.78 6.47 -3.67
C LYS A 121 16.95 5.94 -5.10
N GLU A 122 17.83 6.55 -5.89
CA GLU A 122 18.11 6.11 -7.27
C GLU A 122 18.61 4.66 -7.33
N ASP A 123 19.56 4.28 -6.47
CA ASP A 123 20.05 2.89 -6.43
C ASP A 123 18.97 1.92 -6.01
N THR A 124 18.20 2.23 -4.97
CA THR A 124 17.10 1.37 -4.49
C THR A 124 16.02 1.18 -5.55
N GLU A 125 15.66 2.23 -6.29
CA GLU A 125 14.72 2.13 -7.43
C GLU A 125 15.26 1.17 -8.51
N VAL A 126 16.55 1.30 -8.89
CA VAL A 126 17.19 0.41 -9.86
C VAL A 126 17.27 -1.04 -9.37
N GLN A 127 17.59 -1.27 -8.09
CA GLN A 127 17.62 -2.60 -7.51
C GLN A 127 16.22 -3.22 -7.47
N TYR A 128 15.20 -2.43 -7.12
CA TYR A 128 13.81 -2.87 -7.09
C TYR A 128 13.28 -3.23 -8.48
N GLU A 129 13.62 -2.46 -9.52
CA GLU A 129 13.29 -2.82 -10.90
C GLU A 129 13.89 -4.16 -11.32
N LYS A 130 15.16 -4.42 -10.98
CA LYS A 130 15.81 -5.71 -11.25
C LYS A 130 15.12 -6.85 -10.50
N TYR A 131 14.79 -6.63 -9.22
CA TYR A 131 14.07 -7.59 -8.40
C TYR A 131 12.70 -7.93 -8.99
N MET A 132 11.93 -6.93 -9.42
CA MET A 132 10.63 -7.13 -10.04
C MET A 132 10.73 -7.89 -11.37
N ALA A 133 11.73 -7.57 -12.20
CA ALA A 133 11.97 -8.29 -13.45
C ALA A 133 12.37 -9.76 -13.21
N GLN A 134 13.13 -10.03 -12.15
CA GLN A 134 13.49 -11.40 -11.76
C GLN A 134 12.26 -12.17 -11.27
N LYS A 135 11.45 -11.57 -10.38
CA LYS A 135 10.19 -12.12 -9.89
C LYS A 135 9.21 -12.43 -11.03
N GLU A 136 9.14 -11.57 -12.05
CA GLU A 136 8.34 -11.80 -13.24
C GLU A 136 8.85 -13.00 -14.07
N LYS A 137 10.17 -13.13 -14.28
CA LYS A 137 10.75 -14.28 -14.98
C LYS A 137 10.49 -15.60 -14.25
N GLU A 138 10.57 -15.60 -12.93
CA GLU A 138 10.26 -16.77 -12.10
C GLU A 138 8.78 -17.13 -12.17
N GLU A 139 7.90 -16.12 -12.13
CA GLU A 139 6.46 -16.31 -12.36
C GLU A 139 6.21 -16.89 -13.75
N GLU A 140 6.84 -16.36 -14.81
CA GLU A 140 6.75 -16.91 -16.17
C GLU A 140 7.22 -18.37 -16.24
N GLU A 141 8.37 -18.71 -15.65
CA GLU A 141 8.86 -20.09 -15.64
C GLU A 141 7.90 -21.02 -14.90
N LYS A 142 7.33 -20.57 -13.79
CA LYS A 142 6.28 -21.30 -13.05
C LYS A 142 5.05 -21.53 -13.93
N MET A 143 4.63 -20.53 -14.70
CA MET A 143 3.49 -20.64 -15.62
C MET A 143 3.77 -21.57 -16.80
N ARG A 144 5.02 -21.65 -17.28
CA ARG A 144 5.42 -22.61 -18.34
C ARG A 144 5.31 -24.07 -17.92
N LYS A 145 5.29 -24.35 -16.61
CA LYS A 145 5.11 -25.69 -16.05
C LYS A 145 3.64 -26.05 -15.82
N LYS A 146 2.70 -25.12 -16.03
CA LYS A 146 1.26 -25.37 -15.87
C LYS A 146 0.67 -25.94 -17.15
N ASP A 147 -0.20 -26.94 -16.99
CA ASP A 147 -0.84 -27.64 -18.10
C ASP A 147 -1.77 -26.72 -18.91
N GLU A 148 -2.73 -26.08 -18.23
CA GLU A 148 -3.75 -25.27 -18.87
C GLU A 148 -4.05 -23.96 -18.12
N PRO A 149 -4.59 -22.94 -18.81
CA PRO A 149 -5.06 -21.71 -18.16
C PRO A 149 -6.15 -22.00 -17.12
N TYR A 150 -6.15 -21.24 -16.02
CA TYR A 150 -7.11 -21.39 -14.91
C TYR A 150 -7.70 -20.03 -14.50
N LYS A 151 -8.85 -20.03 -13.81
CA LYS A 151 -9.50 -18.81 -13.32
C LYS A 151 -8.54 -18.02 -12.40
N GLY A 152 -8.44 -16.71 -12.58
CA GLY A 152 -7.53 -15.83 -11.82
C GLY A 152 -6.13 -15.65 -12.45
N MET A 153 -5.72 -16.54 -13.36
CA MET A 153 -4.43 -16.43 -14.07
C MET A 153 -4.34 -15.11 -14.85
N LYS A 154 -3.18 -14.43 -14.82
CA LYS A 154 -2.95 -13.23 -15.63
C LYS A 154 -3.00 -13.57 -17.12
N GLU A 155 -3.73 -12.76 -17.91
CA GLU A 155 -3.93 -12.97 -19.35
C GLU A 155 -2.61 -13.10 -20.11
N LYS A 156 -1.59 -12.33 -19.73
CA LYS A 156 -0.28 -12.34 -20.37
C LYS A 156 0.39 -13.72 -20.37
N TYR A 157 0.07 -14.59 -19.40
CA TYR A 157 0.68 -15.92 -19.28
C TYR A 157 -0.05 -17.04 -20.03
N ILE A 158 -1.26 -16.79 -20.53
CA ILE A 158 -2.11 -17.82 -21.14
C ILE A 158 -1.39 -18.58 -22.26
N ASN A 159 -0.62 -17.88 -23.06
CA ASN A 159 0.05 -18.44 -24.25
C ASN A 159 1.39 -19.13 -23.95
N ILE A 160 1.88 -19.08 -22.70
CA ILE A 160 3.16 -19.70 -22.31
C ILE A 160 2.97 -21.02 -21.53
N THR A 161 1.73 -21.40 -21.23
CA THR A 161 1.38 -22.71 -20.63
C THR A 161 1.73 -23.89 -21.56
N LEU A 162 1.72 -25.12 -21.03
CA LEU A 162 1.96 -26.32 -21.83
C LEU A 162 0.87 -26.57 -22.90
N LEU A 163 -0.34 -26.01 -22.72
CA LEU A 163 -1.37 -25.97 -23.75
C LEU A 163 -0.92 -25.19 -25.01
N GLY A 164 0.09 -24.33 -24.87
CA GLY A 164 0.70 -23.56 -25.93
C GLY A 164 -0.12 -22.34 -26.33
N ARG A 165 0.30 -21.68 -27.42
CA ARG A 165 -0.36 -20.46 -27.91
C ARG A 165 -1.78 -20.76 -28.40
N ALA A 166 -2.74 -19.93 -27.98
CA ALA A 166 -4.10 -19.97 -28.50
C ALA A 166 -4.10 -19.78 -30.02
N LYS A 167 -4.93 -20.56 -30.71
CA LYS A 167 -5.07 -20.47 -32.18
C LYS A 167 -5.94 -19.29 -32.60
N GLU A 168 -6.79 -18.80 -31.70
CA GLU A 168 -7.70 -17.70 -31.97
C GLU A 168 -7.89 -16.84 -30.71
N LYS A 169 -7.87 -15.51 -30.90
CA LYS A 169 -8.23 -14.50 -29.90
C LYS A 169 -9.35 -13.64 -30.47
N ARG A 170 -10.49 -13.57 -29.79
CA ARG A 170 -11.61 -12.68 -30.13
C ARG A 170 -11.73 -11.58 -29.08
N THR A 171 -12.01 -10.37 -29.55
CA THR A 171 -12.38 -9.24 -28.69
C THR A 171 -13.90 -9.14 -28.69
N GLU A 172 -14.51 -9.25 -27.52
CA GLU A 172 -15.95 -9.21 -27.34
C GLU A 172 -16.30 -8.14 -26.31
N HIS A 173 -17.54 -7.66 -26.34
CA HIS A 173 -18.06 -6.76 -25.32
C HIS A 173 -19.01 -7.52 -24.41
N TYR A 174 -18.98 -7.21 -23.12
CA TYR A 174 -19.98 -7.70 -22.17
C TYR A 174 -20.51 -6.54 -21.35
N TRP A 175 -21.71 -6.73 -20.79
CA TRP A 175 -22.32 -5.76 -19.90
C TRP A 175 -21.96 -6.11 -18.47
N ARG A 176 -21.41 -5.15 -17.74
CA ARG A 176 -21.25 -5.22 -16.29
C ARG A 176 -22.40 -4.44 -15.66
N ASP A 177 -23.26 -5.15 -14.94
CA ASP A 177 -24.35 -4.55 -14.20
C ASP A 177 -23.84 -4.22 -12.80
N THR A 178 -23.56 -2.95 -12.55
CA THR A 178 -23.20 -2.43 -11.21
C THR A 178 -24.44 -1.74 -10.64
N PRO A 179 -24.72 -1.79 -9.32
CA PRO A 179 -25.87 -1.10 -8.75
C PRO A 179 -25.96 0.37 -9.22
N GLY A 180 -27.05 0.71 -9.91
CA GLY A 180 -27.28 2.06 -10.44
C GLY A 180 -26.56 2.43 -11.75
N LYS A 181 -25.67 1.59 -12.30
CA LYS A 181 -24.96 1.89 -13.56
C LYS A 181 -24.62 0.63 -14.36
N ARG A 182 -25.05 0.58 -15.62
CA ARG A 182 -24.66 -0.46 -16.58
C ARG A 182 -23.52 0.05 -17.45
N THR A 183 -22.37 -0.62 -17.39
CA THR A 183 -21.20 -0.30 -18.21
C THR A 183 -20.91 -1.39 -19.23
N GLN A 184 -20.40 -1.00 -20.39
CA GLN A 184 -19.97 -1.95 -21.43
C GLN A 184 -18.45 -2.08 -21.38
N ASP A 185 -17.99 -3.29 -21.09
CA ASP A 185 -16.57 -3.58 -20.91
C ASP A 185 -16.09 -4.56 -21.99
N ILE A 186 -14.78 -4.59 -22.18
CA ILE A 186 -14.13 -5.51 -23.13
C ILE A 186 -13.78 -6.82 -22.41
N GLN A 187 -14.04 -7.94 -23.09
CA GLN A 187 -13.52 -9.26 -22.73
C GLN A 187 -12.76 -9.87 -23.92
N TYR A 188 -11.78 -10.71 -23.63
CA TYR A 188 -11.04 -11.46 -24.64
C TYR A 188 -11.38 -12.94 -24.53
N ARG A 189 -11.68 -13.59 -25.65
CA ARG A 189 -11.91 -15.04 -25.71
C ARG A 189 -10.76 -15.70 -26.47
N TYR A 190 -10.07 -16.60 -25.80
CA TYR A 190 -9.00 -17.42 -26.36
C TYR A 190 -9.51 -18.83 -26.65
N MET A 191 -9.19 -19.37 -27.82
CA MET A 191 -9.58 -20.72 -28.23
C MET A 191 -8.38 -21.57 -28.63
N TRP A 192 -8.37 -22.81 -28.16
CA TRP A 192 -7.47 -23.87 -28.60
C TRP A 192 -8.27 -24.97 -29.28
N TYR A 193 -7.66 -25.57 -30.29
CA TYR A 193 -8.27 -26.62 -31.09
C TYR A 193 -7.34 -27.83 -31.16
N ASN A 194 -7.94 -29.02 -31.18
CA ASN A 194 -7.25 -30.26 -31.47
C ASN A 194 -6.66 -30.25 -32.89
N SER A 195 -5.82 -31.25 -33.21
CA SER A 195 -5.26 -31.42 -34.56
C SER A 195 -6.33 -31.59 -35.64
N ASN A 196 -7.48 -32.17 -35.30
CA ASN A 196 -8.63 -32.35 -36.18
C ASN A 196 -9.53 -31.09 -36.31
N GLY A 197 -9.15 -29.95 -35.72
CA GLY A 197 -9.91 -28.70 -35.77
C GLY A 197 -11.10 -28.62 -34.81
N THR A 198 -11.37 -29.65 -33.99
CA THR A 198 -12.39 -29.57 -32.92
C THR A 198 -11.91 -28.66 -31.79
N LYS A 199 -12.85 -27.93 -31.16
CA LYS A 199 -12.54 -27.11 -29.98
C LYS A 199 -11.99 -28.01 -28.89
N LYS A 200 -10.89 -27.62 -28.28
CA LYS A 200 -10.22 -28.32 -27.18
C LYS A 200 -10.42 -27.55 -25.87
N PHE A 201 -10.15 -26.25 -25.91
CA PHE A 201 -10.13 -25.42 -24.71
C PHE A 201 -10.59 -24.00 -25.05
N MET A 202 -11.18 -23.31 -24.09
CA MET A 202 -11.53 -21.91 -24.19
C MET A 202 -11.28 -21.21 -22.86
N ALA A 203 -10.69 -20.02 -22.92
CA ALA A 203 -10.53 -19.15 -21.77
C ALA A 203 -11.10 -17.76 -22.10
N VAL A 204 -11.89 -17.20 -21.19
CA VAL A 204 -12.34 -15.81 -21.26
C VAL A 204 -11.51 -14.99 -20.29
N CYS A 205 -11.03 -13.83 -20.72
CA CYS A 205 -10.27 -12.89 -19.92
C CYS A 205 -11.01 -11.58 -19.80
N ARG A 206 -11.02 -11.02 -18.60
CA ARG A 206 -11.61 -9.73 -18.26
C ARG A 206 -10.60 -9.00 -17.35
N ASN A 207 -10.39 -7.72 -17.58
CA ASN A 207 -9.48 -6.89 -16.77
C ASN A 207 -8.07 -7.50 -16.60
N GLY A 208 -7.53 -8.11 -17.66
CA GLY A 208 -6.18 -8.69 -17.67
C GLY A 208 -6.04 -10.02 -16.92
N ARG A 209 -7.13 -10.65 -16.48
CA ARG A 209 -7.14 -11.97 -15.82
C ARG A 209 -8.15 -12.91 -16.46
N VAL A 210 -7.90 -14.22 -16.37
CA VAL A 210 -8.82 -15.27 -16.81
C VAL A 210 -10.03 -15.29 -15.88
N SER A 211 -11.22 -15.02 -16.42
CA SER A 211 -12.48 -15.03 -15.69
C SER A 211 -13.18 -16.39 -15.74
N SER A 212 -13.02 -17.14 -16.83
CA SER A 212 -13.61 -18.47 -16.97
C SER A 212 -12.84 -19.33 -17.94
N VAL A 213 -12.93 -20.64 -17.72
CA VAL A 213 -12.21 -21.67 -18.47
C VAL A 213 -13.17 -22.81 -18.79
N VAL A 214 -13.11 -23.33 -20.02
CA VAL A 214 -13.94 -24.45 -20.49
C VAL A 214 -13.09 -25.41 -21.29
N GLU A 215 -12.99 -26.66 -20.81
CA GLU A 215 -12.48 -27.78 -21.57
C GLU A 215 -13.60 -28.43 -22.40
N PHE A 216 -13.33 -28.75 -23.67
CA PHE A 216 -14.26 -29.44 -24.55
C PHE A 216 -13.84 -30.91 -24.71
N VAL A 217 -14.54 -31.80 -24.01
CA VAL A 217 -14.28 -33.25 -24.09
C VAL A 217 -14.88 -33.82 -25.39
N PRO A 218 -14.12 -34.59 -26.20
CA PRO A 218 -14.66 -35.25 -27.38
C PRO A 218 -15.70 -36.31 -26.98
N SER A 219 -16.94 -36.18 -27.44
CA SER A 219 -17.97 -37.20 -27.21
C SER A 219 -17.67 -38.46 -28.03
N THR A 220 -17.02 -39.46 -27.43
CA THR A 220 -16.99 -40.83 -27.95
C THR A 220 -18.20 -41.61 -27.44
N ALA A 221 -19.40 -41.19 -27.84
CA ALA A 221 -20.55 -42.07 -27.94
C ALA A 221 -21.68 -41.34 -28.66
N SER A 222 -22.24 -42.01 -29.67
CA SER A 222 -23.60 -41.76 -30.14
C SER A 222 -24.56 -41.78 -28.95
N ARG A 223 -24.87 -40.60 -28.41
CA ARG A 223 -26.18 -40.34 -27.82
C ARG A 223 -26.73 -39.10 -28.50
N LYS A 224 -27.59 -39.38 -29.46
CA LYS A 224 -28.55 -38.45 -30.04
C LYS A 224 -29.46 -37.95 -28.91
N ASN A 225 -28.97 -37.04 -28.08
CA ASN A 225 -29.83 -36.17 -27.30
C ASN A 225 -29.91 -34.88 -28.08
N SER A 226 -31.04 -34.73 -28.77
CA SER A 226 -31.58 -33.44 -29.15
C SER A 226 -31.31 -32.43 -28.04
N TYR A 227 -30.69 -31.30 -28.40
CA TYR A 227 -30.73 -30.08 -27.60
C TYR A 227 -32.21 -29.66 -27.49
N SER A 228 -32.97 -30.29 -26.60
CA SER A 228 -34.15 -29.67 -26.02
C SER A 228 -33.63 -28.84 -24.88
N GLY A 229 -33.68 -27.51 -25.04
CA GLY A 229 -33.57 -26.60 -23.91
C GLY A 229 -34.61 -26.98 -22.89
N ASN A 230 -34.20 -27.69 -21.84
CA ASN A 230 -34.99 -27.85 -20.65
C ASN A 230 -34.47 -26.84 -19.65
N THR A 231 -35.07 -25.66 -19.73
CA THR A 231 -35.18 -24.70 -18.63
C THR A 231 -35.97 -25.37 -17.51
N SER A 232 -35.34 -26.25 -16.75
CA SER A 232 -35.83 -26.59 -15.42
C SER A 232 -35.21 -25.59 -14.46
N ARG A 233 -36.04 -24.59 -14.14
CA ARG A 233 -35.86 -23.72 -12.98
C ARG A 233 -35.72 -24.60 -11.74
N ASN A 234 -34.51 -24.78 -11.25
CA ASN A 234 -34.27 -24.91 -9.82
C ASN A 234 -33.47 -23.66 -9.41
N ASN A 235 -34.19 -22.70 -8.85
CA ASN A 235 -33.61 -21.57 -8.14
C ASN A 235 -32.97 -22.13 -6.86
N THR A 236 -31.69 -22.41 -6.93
CA THR A 236 -30.83 -22.31 -5.76
C THR A 236 -29.73 -21.36 -6.23
N ARG A 237 -29.77 -20.13 -5.71
CA ARG A 237 -28.77 -19.11 -6.01
C ARG A 237 -27.43 -19.72 -5.60
N LYS A 238 -26.62 -20.12 -6.57
CA LYS A 238 -25.25 -20.50 -6.32
C LYS A 238 -24.52 -19.20 -6.01
N ASP A 239 -23.98 -19.11 -4.81
CA ASP A 239 -23.15 -18.01 -4.35
C ASP A 239 -21.91 -17.88 -5.25
N MET A 240 -21.40 -16.66 -5.39
CA MET A 240 -20.40 -16.36 -6.42
C MET A 240 -19.00 -16.87 -6.05
N TYR A 241 -18.81 -17.14 -4.76
CA TYR A 241 -17.53 -17.49 -4.15
C TYR A 241 -17.57 -18.82 -3.38
N ASP A 242 -18.64 -19.63 -3.56
CA ASP A 242 -18.81 -20.95 -2.95
C ASP A 242 -18.47 -20.94 -1.43
N VAL A 243 -19.00 -19.95 -0.69
CA VAL A 243 -18.83 -19.69 0.75
C VAL A 243 -19.10 -20.94 1.59
N GLN A 244 -20.00 -21.82 1.12
CA GLN A 244 -20.34 -23.07 1.78
C GLN A 244 -19.18 -24.09 1.86
N ASP A 245 -18.08 -23.87 1.14
CA ASP A 245 -16.87 -24.70 1.19
C ASP A 245 -15.89 -24.26 2.31
N TYR A 246 -16.19 -23.17 3.04
CA TYR A 246 -15.36 -22.64 4.14
C TYR A 246 -16.07 -22.77 5.50
N ASP A 247 -15.30 -23.11 6.54
CA ASP A 247 -15.82 -23.38 7.88
C ASP A 247 -15.87 -22.11 8.78
N ASP A 248 -15.02 -21.09 8.54
CA ASP A 248 -15.03 -19.82 9.29
C ASP A 248 -14.69 -18.55 8.46
N PRO A 249 -15.36 -17.40 8.77
CA PRO A 249 -15.02 -16.02 8.44
C PRO A 249 -13.84 -15.71 7.54
N GLU A 250 -12.74 -16.06 8.17
CA GLU A 250 -11.44 -15.46 8.05
C GLU A 250 -10.65 -16.25 7.01
N ASP A 251 -10.83 -17.57 6.96
CA ASP A 251 -10.31 -18.43 5.89
C ASP A 251 -10.88 -18.02 4.51
N PHE A 252 -12.17 -17.67 4.42
CA PHE A 252 -12.75 -17.13 3.19
C PHE A 252 -12.16 -15.77 2.81
N TYR A 253 -12.00 -14.86 3.77
CA TYR A 253 -11.40 -13.56 3.50
C TYR A 253 -9.97 -13.69 2.99
N TYR A 254 -9.13 -14.55 3.58
CA TYR A 254 -7.74 -14.67 3.12
C TYR A 254 -7.62 -15.28 1.73
N ASP A 255 -8.49 -16.22 1.36
CA ASP A 255 -8.53 -16.78 0.00
C ASP A 255 -9.12 -15.80 -1.04
N HIS A 256 -9.87 -14.80 -0.58
CA HIS A 256 -10.52 -13.76 -1.40
C HIS A 256 -10.09 -12.32 -1.04
N ALA A 257 -8.91 -12.13 -0.44
CA ALA A 257 -8.50 -10.83 0.12
C ALA A 257 -8.29 -9.74 -0.96
N ASP A 258 -8.09 -10.16 -2.20
CA ASP A 258 -8.00 -9.28 -3.38
C ASP A 258 -9.39 -8.88 -3.94
N GLU A 259 -10.47 -9.51 -3.47
CA GLU A 259 -11.85 -9.33 -3.96
C GLU A 259 -12.75 -8.54 -2.99
N PHE A 260 -12.34 -8.37 -1.74
CA PHE A 260 -13.04 -7.62 -0.69
C PHE A 260 -12.16 -6.47 -0.15
N ASP A 261 -12.76 -5.31 0.11
CA ASP A 261 -12.01 -4.11 0.53
C ASP A 261 -11.45 -4.26 1.96
N ASP A 262 -12.13 -5.00 2.82
CA ASP A 262 -11.69 -5.40 4.15
C ASP A 262 -12.40 -6.69 4.62
N ILE A 263 -12.00 -7.20 5.79
CA ILE A 263 -12.57 -8.43 6.37
C ILE A 263 -14.06 -8.29 6.70
N GLN A 264 -14.55 -7.07 6.96
CA GLN A 264 -15.97 -6.84 7.26
C GLN A 264 -16.82 -6.96 6.00
N ASP A 265 -16.30 -6.52 4.85
CA ASP A 265 -16.94 -6.68 3.53
C ASP A 265 -17.04 -8.16 3.12
N ALA A 266 -16.03 -8.98 3.48
CA ALA A 266 -16.08 -10.43 3.28
C ALA A 266 -17.00 -11.15 4.28
N GLU A 267 -17.01 -10.74 5.54
CA GLU A 267 -17.93 -11.23 6.59
C GLU A 267 -19.39 -10.95 6.23
N ASP A 268 -19.71 -9.73 5.78
CA ASP A 268 -21.05 -9.34 5.36
C ASP A 268 -21.53 -10.18 4.16
N TYR A 269 -20.65 -10.45 3.19
CA TYR A 269 -20.96 -11.33 2.07
C TYR A 269 -21.14 -12.78 2.52
N TRP A 270 -20.30 -13.25 3.44
CA TRP A 270 -20.41 -14.59 4.02
C TRP A 270 -21.78 -14.78 4.67
N GLU A 271 -22.17 -13.87 5.57
CA GLU A 271 -23.44 -13.97 6.30
C GLU A 271 -24.66 -13.92 5.36
N GLU A 272 -24.58 -13.16 4.25
CA GLU A 272 -25.65 -13.09 3.24
C GLU A 272 -25.71 -14.35 2.34
N ALA A 273 -24.63 -15.10 2.22
CA ALA A 273 -24.51 -16.29 1.38
C ALA A 273 -24.91 -17.62 2.08
N GLN A 274 -25.10 -17.61 3.40
CA GLN A 274 -25.63 -18.74 4.20
C GLN A 274 -27.15 -18.91 4.05
#